data_AF-D8G0A0-F1
#
_entry.id   AF-D8G0A0-F1
#
_cell.length_a   1.000
_cell.length_b   1.000
_cell.length_c   1.000
_cell.angle_alpha   90.00
_cell.angle_beta   90.00
_cell.angle_gamma   90.00
#
_symmetry.space_group_name_H-M   'P 1'
#
loop_
_entity.id
_entity.type
_entity.pdbx_description
1 polymer ?
#
loop_
_entity_poly.entity_id
_entity_poly.type
_entity_poly.pdbx_seq_one_letter_code
_entity_poly.pdbx_strand_id
1 'polypeptide(L)'
;MVKKDRDKLEKAGYATPRGGKKGAYQNHVGRSNRVILPYEKLSSVDLRNYQDGYIIRLFPEQYFDAAYNPKQKFINGVDSWIIVGINAFVLYRTHIGKQTFPPLPNWSLRGLEKDGKIVNSRRTKNVTDTGHFVQRIPRIGEFTERIEGVDQGVFAPEYADQTTNYLSQCVLAWLIVHTVGSPYVTTQTKHLQAILAQNGLLGDTSYEYKGVMRHGLCSCPLCLRLLSYEELHKMVSFNEDSVSDNAADQVEGATRSTIVNLFHLEPLVYDRIDHVPANVAWGHHSCNSRLGQRRCRSLRELMDLELKVGIITPEGIESFGWISDDYEMIRSPLGSVWIRISTDGDLDELPKSEDILIEDPDLGTGTLLELEEQLAEKEQE
;
A
#
# COMPACT_ATOMS: atom_id res chain seq x y z
N MET A 1 23.04 -2.16 -20.36
CA MET A 1 21.80 -2.95 -20.19
C MET A 1 20.98 -2.96 -21.47
N VAL A 2 20.35 -4.11 -21.81
CA VAL A 2 19.44 -4.27 -22.94
C VAL A 2 18.11 -3.56 -22.70
N LYS A 3 17.31 -3.38 -23.76
CA LYS A 3 16.07 -2.60 -23.71
C LYS A 3 15.10 -3.08 -22.62
N LYS A 4 14.82 -4.39 -22.55
CA LYS A 4 13.87 -4.95 -21.58
C LYS A 4 14.23 -4.66 -20.11
N ASP A 5 15.52 -4.61 -19.78
CA ASP A 5 15.97 -4.26 -18.43
C ASP A 5 15.78 -2.78 -18.13
N ARG A 6 16.07 -1.90 -19.10
CA ARG A 6 15.81 -0.47 -18.98
C ARG A 6 14.33 -0.19 -18.79
N ASP A 7 13.48 -0.80 -19.62
CA ASP A 7 12.02 -0.66 -19.52
C ASP A 7 11.50 -1.15 -18.14
N LYS A 8 12.13 -2.20 -17.57
CA LYS A 8 11.79 -2.71 -16.24
C LYS A 8 12.21 -1.74 -15.12
N LEU A 9 13.42 -1.19 -15.20
CA LEU A 9 13.93 -0.19 -14.25
C LEU A 9 13.14 1.12 -14.31
N GLU A 10 12.80 1.56 -15.51
CA GLU A 10 11.97 2.75 -15.74
C GLU A 10 10.60 2.58 -15.08
N LYS A 11 9.95 1.43 -15.27
CA LYS A 11 8.69 1.09 -14.60
C LYS A 11 8.80 1.07 -13.07
N ALA A 12 9.93 0.61 -12.51
CA ALA A 12 10.15 0.63 -11.07
C ALA A 12 10.26 2.05 -10.50
N GLY A 13 10.70 3.01 -11.32
CA GLY A 13 10.76 4.43 -10.96
C GLY A 13 9.42 5.17 -11.04
N TYR A 14 8.34 4.48 -11.40
CA TYR A 14 6.99 5.02 -11.43
C TYR A 14 6.23 4.72 -10.15
N ALA A 15 5.41 5.69 -9.71
CA ALA A 15 4.44 5.47 -8.65
C ALA A 15 3.32 4.55 -9.15
N THR A 16 2.99 3.52 -8.37
CA THR A 16 1.90 2.59 -8.65
C THR A 16 0.80 2.79 -7.61
N PRO A 17 -0.33 3.42 -7.93
CA PRO A 17 -1.33 3.74 -6.92
C PRO A 17 -2.07 2.47 -6.45
N ARG A 18 -1.85 2.08 -5.18
CA ARG A 18 -2.73 1.16 -4.46
C ARG A 18 -4.07 1.89 -4.23
N GLY A 19 -5.13 1.52 -4.96
CA GLY A 19 -6.45 2.18 -4.92
C GLY A 19 -6.91 2.84 -6.23
N GLY A 20 -6.03 2.90 -7.24
CA GLY A 20 -6.36 3.25 -8.63
C GLY A 20 -7.11 4.58 -8.81
N LYS A 21 -7.98 4.64 -9.83
CA LYS A 21 -8.75 5.84 -10.21
C LYS A 21 -9.63 6.39 -9.07
N LYS A 22 -9.99 5.57 -8.07
CA LYS A 22 -10.94 5.94 -7.00
C LYS A 22 -10.49 7.13 -6.15
N GLY A 23 -9.18 7.28 -5.94
CA GLY A 23 -8.61 8.40 -5.17
C GLY A 23 -8.21 9.62 -6.00
N ALA A 24 -8.54 9.63 -7.31
CA ALA A 24 -8.02 10.60 -8.27
C ALA A 24 -6.48 10.57 -8.38
N TYR A 25 -5.85 9.42 -8.13
CA TYR A 25 -4.40 9.27 -8.25
C TYR A 25 -3.97 9.11 -9.71
N GLN A 26 -2.84 9.72 -10.06
CA GLN A 26 -2.15 9.48 -11.32
C GLN A 26 -1.45 8.11 -11.26
N ASN A 27 -1.45 7.40 -12.39
CA ASN A 27 -0.76 6.12 -12.54
C ASN A 27 0.36 6.23 -13.59
N HIS A 28 1.43 5.46 -13.42
CA HIS A 28 2.58 5.39 -14.33
C HIS A 28 3.23 6.76 -14.59
N VAL A 29 3.39 7.54 -13.53
CA VAL A 29 4.18 8.79 -13.52
C VAL A 29 5.35 8.64 -12.56
N GLY A 30 6.41 9.43 -12.74
CA GLY A 30 7.55 9.43 -11.83
C GLY A 30 7.14 9.66 -10.37
N ARG A 31 7.87 9.04 -9.44
CA ARG A 31 7.64 9.16 -7.99
C ARG A 31 7.88 10.59 -7.46
N SER A 32 8.76 11.35 -8.12
CA SER A 32 9.03 12.76 -7.86
C SER A 32 7.98 13.63 -8.57
N ASN A 33 6.78 13.68 -8.00
CA ASN A 33 5.64 14.40 -8.54
C ASN A 33 4.74 14.89 -7.41
N ARG A 34 3.85 15.83 -7.72
CA ARG A 34 2.86 16.33 -6.76
C ARG A 34 2.08 15.16 -6.16
N VAL A 35 1.97 15.14 -4.85
CA VAL A 35 1.26 14.10 -4.11
C VAL A 35 -0.16 14.53 -3.74
N ILE A 36 -1.05 13.55 -3.57
CA ILE A 36 -2.33 13.75 -2.92
C ILE A 36 -2.20 13.36 -1.45
N LEU A 37 -2.45 14.31 -0.54
CA LEU A 37 -2.46 14.10 0.90
C LEU A 37 -3.89 14.09 1.43
N PRO A 38 -4.37 12.99 2.02
CA PRO A 38 -5.66 12.97 2.69
C PRO A 38 -5.65 13.90 3.92
N TYR A 39 -6.72 14.68 4.10
CA TYR A 39 -6.86 15.61 5.21
C TYR A 39 -6.67 14.92 6.58
N GLU A 40 -7.21 13.71 6.74
CA GLU A 40 -7.10 12.90 7.97
C GLU A 40 -5.67 12.41 8.28
N LYS A 41 -4.71 12.60 7.37
CA LYS A 41 -3.29 12.23 7.55
C LYS A 41 -2.36 13.44 7.70
N LEU A 42 -2.89 14.67 7.68
CA LEU A 42 -2.06 15.87 7.76
C LEU A 42 -1.27 15.98 9.07
N SER A 43 -1.82 15.50 10.18
CA SER A 43 -1.13 15.53 11.48
C SER A 43 0.00 14.50 11.59
N SER A 44 0.02 13.49 10.72
CA SER A 44 1.02 12.41 10.73
C SER A 44 2.15 12.61 9.71
N VAL A 45 2.13 13.70 8.94
CA VAL A 45 3.12 13.95 7.88
C VAL A 45 3.83 15.28 8.08
N ASP A 46 5.11 15.33 7.69
CA ASP A 46 5.81 16.59 7.50
C ASP A 46 5.70 17.02 6.03
N LEU A 47 4.98 18.12 5.79
CA LEU A 47 4.73 18.65 4.44
C LEU A 47 6.02 19.02 3.69
N ARG A 48 7.11 19.31 4.41
CA ARG A 48 8.42 19.64 3.83
C ARG A 48 9.05 18.47 3.07
N ASN A 49 8.61 17.25 3.35
CA ASN A 49 9.11 16.06 2.67
C ASN A 49 8.65 15.98 1.20
N TYR A 50 7.57 16.68 0.81
CA TYR A 50 7.02 16.66 -0.54
C TYR A 50 7.51 17.85 -1.38
N GLN A 51 8.76 17.78 -1.83
CA GLN A 51 9.45 18.86 -2.54
C GLN A 51 8.81 19.21 -3.90
N ASP A 52 8.21 18.23 -4.57
CA ASP A 52 7.44 18.44 -5.82
C ASP A 52 6.00 18.93 -5.57
N GLY A 53 5.68 19.29 -4.33
CA GLY A 53 4.41 19.83 -3.91
C GLY A 53 3.38 18.78 -3.52
N TYR A 54 2.29 19.25 -2.93
CA TYR A 54 1.18 18.42 -2.50
C TYR A 54 -0.16 19.11 -2.80
N ILE A 55 -1.23 18.32 -2.78
CA ILE A 55 -2.60 18.81 -2.76
C ILE A 55 -3.42 18.03 -1.75
N ILE A 56 -4.22 18.75 -0.97
CA ILE A 56 -5.01 18.17 0.11
C ILE A 56 -6.32 17.62 -0.45
N ARG A 57 -6.61 16.37 -0.14
CA ARG A 57 -7.88 15.72 -0.47
C ARG A 57 -8.80 15.75 0.74
N LEU A 58 -9.96 16.35 0.56
CA LEU A 58 -11.07 16.32 1.51
C LEU A 58 -12.18 15.42 0.99
N PHE A 59 -12.87 14.71 1.89
CA PHE A 59 -14.20 14.19 1.64
C PHE A 59 -15.27 15.27 1.90
N PRO A 60 -16.45 15.19 1.28
CA PRO A 60 -17.51 16.17 1.49
C PRO A 60 -17.87 16.36 2.98
N GLU A 61 -17.97 15.27 3.73
CA GLU A 61 -18.29 15.25 5.16
C GLU A 61 -17.19 15.90 6.02
N GLN A 62 -15.95 15.93 5.51
CA GLN A 62 -14.85 16.61 6.17
C GLN A 62 -14.97 18.13 6.00
N TYR A 63 -15.37 18.61 4.82
CA TYR A 63 -15.37 20.03 4.45
C TYR A 63 -16.69 20.77 4.74
N PHE A 64 -17.84 20.10 4.66
CA PHE A 64 -19.15 20.70 4.85
C PHE A 64 -19.76 20.31 6.21
N ASP A 65 -20.42 21.26 6.88
CA ASP A 65 -21.25 20.99 8.06
C ASP A 65 -22.69 20.61 7.65
N ALA A 66 -23.17 21.21 6.55
CA ALA A 66 -24.47 20.94 5.96
C ALA A 66 -24.42 21.18 4.45
N ALA A 67 -25.51 20.88 3.73
CA ALA A 67 -25.62 21.17 2.31
C ALA A 67 -25.26 22.64 2.02
N TYR A 68 -24.33 22.85 1.09
CA TYR A 68 -23.81 24.17 0.69
C TYR A 68 -23.17 25.01 1.80
N ASN A 69 -22.89 24.44 2.98
CA ASN A 69 -22.33 25.17 4.12
C ASN A 69 -20.98 24.60 4.57
N PRO A 70 -19.84 25.23 4.19
CA PRO A 70 -18.51 24.82 4.64
C PRO A 70 -18.33 24.96 6.16
N LYS A 71 -17.52 24.08 6.75
CA LYS A 71 -17.20 24.18 8.19
C LYS A 71 -16.40 25.45 8.47
N GLN A 72 -16.72 26.13 9.58
CA GLN A 72 -16.04 27.38 9.97
C GLN A 72 -14.52 27.21 10.12
N LYS A 73 -14.05 26.02 10.53
CA LYS A 73 -12.61 25.76 10.67
C LYS A 73 -11.80 25.97 9.38
N PHE A 74 -12.40 25.80 8.20
CA PHE A 74 -11.76 26.06 6.90
C PHE A 74 -11.92 27.51 6.41
N ILE A 75 -12.76 28.31 7.06
CA ILE A 75 -13.02 29.70 6.67
C ILE A 75 -12.20 30.65 7.55
N ASN A 76 -12.29 30.52 8.87
CA ASN A 76 -11.69 31.43 9.84
C ASN A 76 -11.06 30.72 11.04
N GLY A 77 -10.97 29.39 11.02
CA GLY A 77 -10.36 28.60 12.10
C GLY A 77 -8.95 28.10 11.79
N VAL A 78 -8.55 27.07 12.53
CA VAL A 78 -7.21 26.46 12.49
C VAL A 78 -6.83 25.88 11.12
N ASP A 79 -7.81 25.51 10.31
CA ASP A 79 -7.62 24.91 8.99
C ASP A 79 -7.89 25.91 7.85
N SER A 80 -7.96 27.22 8.14
CA SER A 80 -8.23 28.28 7.15
C SER A 80 -7.19 28.39 6.04
N TRP A 81 -6.00 27.79 6.24
CA TRP A 81 -4.96 27.68 5.23
C TRP A 81 -5.26 26.59 4.17
N ILE A 82 -6.25 25.72 4.40
CA ILE A 82 -6.70 24.69 3.46
C ILE A 82 -7.82 25.28 2.60
N ILE A 83 -7.48 25.69 1.38
CA ILE A 83 -8.37 26.42 0.48
C ILE A 83 -8.72 25.52 -0.71
N VAL A 84 -9.99 25.09 -0.74
CA VAL A 84 -10.52 24.29 -1.86
C VAL A 84 -10.46 25.08 -3.16
N GLY A 85 -9.85 24.47 -4.18
CA GLY A 85 -9.60 25.09 -5.48
C GLY A 85 -8.18 25.62 -5.65
N ILE A 86 -7.44 25.80 -4.55
CA ILE A 86 -6.05 26.29 -4.56
C ILE A 86 -5.09 25.15 -4.17
N ASN A 87 -5.00 24.82 -2.89
CA ASN A 87 -4.13 23.78 -2.34
C ASN A 87 -4.93 22.55 -1.84
N ALA A 88 -6.25 22.55 -2.02
CA ALA A 88 -7.11 21.44 -1.67
C ALA A 88 -8.18 21.18 -2.74
N PHE A 89 -8.76 19.98 -2.73
CA PHE A 89 -9.94 19.63 -3.51
C PHE A 89 -10.86 18.69 -2.73
N VAL A 90 -12.16 18.70 -3.07
CA VAL A 90 -13.13 17.76 -2.53
C VAL A 90 -13.28 16.56 -3.46
N LEU A 91 -13.18 15.35 -2.93
CA LEU A 91 -13.37 14.10 -3.66
C LEU A 91 -14.71 13.47 -3.31
N TYR A 92 -15.64 13.42 -4.26
CA TYR A 92 -16.90 12.70 -4.11
C TYR A 92 -16.74 11.23 -4.51
N ARG A 93 -17.09 10.32 -3.60
CA ARG A 93 -17.01 8.86 -3.79
C ARG A 93 -18.34 8.13 -3.77
N THR A 94 -19.40 8.76 -3.27
CA THR A 94 -20.72 8.14 -3.11
C THR A 94 -21.82 9.07 -3.62
N HIS A 95 -22.93 8.48 -4.07
CA HIS A 95 -24.13 9.23 -4.47
C HIS A 95 -24.71 10.00 -3.28
N ILE A 96 -24.80 9.34 -2.13
CA ILE A 96 -25.29 9.91 -0.87
C ILE A 96 -24.46 11.13 -0.46
N GLY A 97 -23.13 10.99 -0.38
CA GLY A 97 -22.25 12.11 0.02
C GLY A 97 -22.38 13.32 -0.93
N LYS A 98 -22.60 13.08 -2.22
CA LYS A 98 -22.86 14.16 -3.20
C LYS A 98 -24.23 14.82 -3.01
N GLN A 99 -25.26 14.06 -2.67
CA GLN A 99 -26.61 14.59 -2.44
C GLN A 99 -26.70 15.36 -1.12
N THR A 100 -26.10 14.84 -0.05
CA THR A 100 -26.10 15.46 1.28
C THR A 100 -25.21 16.70 1.33
N PHE A 101 -24.05 16.65 0.68
CA PHE A 101 -23.06 17.72 0.69
C PHE A 101 -22.72 18.17 -0.75
N PRO A 102 -23.68 18.74 -1.50
CA PRO A 102 -23.47 19.14 -2.87
C PRO A 102 -22.36 20.20 -3.01
N PRO A 103 -21.62 20.22 -4.13
CA PRO A 103 -20.66 21.29 -4.42
C PRO A 103 -21.32 22.67 -4.33
N LEU A 104 -20.56 23.69 -3.94
CA LEU A 104 -21.07 25.05 -3.94
C LEU A 104 -21.46 25.50 -5.37
N PRO A 105 -22.45 26.39 -5.54
CA PRO A 105 -22.92 26.80 -6.87
C PRO A 105 -21.82 27.41 -7.77
N ASN A 106 -20.81 28.03 -7.18
CA ASN A 106 -19.66 28.62 -7.89
C ASN A 106 -18.48 27.63 -8.05
N TRP A 107 -18.60 26.40 -7.56
CA TRP A 107 -17.58 25.39 -7.72
C TRP A 107 -17.68 24.71 -9.09
N SER A 108 -16.51 24.32 -9.59
CA SER A 108 -16.33 23.64 -10.86
C SER A 108 -15.54 22.35 -10.68
N LEU A 109 -15.74 21.41 -11.61
CA LEU A 109 -14.93 20.19 -11.70
C LEU A 109 -13.45 20.55 -11.86
N ARG A 110 -12.57 19.77 -11.23
CA ARG A 110 -11.13 19.94 -11.39
C ARG A 110 -10.74 19.66 -12.84
N GLY A 111 -10.10 20.65 -13.47
CA GLY A 111 -9.65 20.62 -14.85
C GLY A 111 -8.20 21.04 -14.97
N LEU A 112 -7.72 21.01 -16.22
CA LEU A 112 -6.44 21.58 -16.60
C LEU A 112 -6.71 22.79 -17.47
N GLU A 113 -6.03 23.89 -17.21
CA GLU A 113 -6.15 25.13 -17.97
C GLU A 113 -4.82 25.50 -18.60
N LYS A 114 -4.88 26.00 -19.84
CA LYS A 114 -3.76 26.59 -20.55
C LYS A 114 -4.25 27.84 -21.26
N ASP A 115 -3.59 28.97 -21.01
CA ASP A 115 -3.89 30.26 -21.63
C ASP A 115 -5.39 30.67 -21.51
N GLY A 116 -5.99 30.45 -20.34
CA GLY A 116 -7.41 30.78 -20.08
C GLY A 116 -8.43 29.78 -20.62
N LYS A 117 -7.99 28.64 -21.20
CA LYS A 117 -8.86 27.62 -21.78
C LYS A 117 -8.66 26.26 -21.12
N ILE A 118 -9.77 25.58 -20.83
CA ILE A 118 -9.73 24.20 -20.35
C ILE A 118 -9.19 23.30 -21.46
N VAL A 119 -8.22 22.46 -21.10
CA VAL A 119 -7.54 21.53 -21.99
C VAL A 119 -7.64 20.10 -21.46
N ASN A 120 -7.76 19.15 -22.36
CA ASN A 120 -7.72 17.71 -22.05
C ASN A 120 -6.30 17.12 -22.22
N SER A 121 -5.27 17.97 -22.15
CA SER A 121 -3.87 17.57 -22.31
C SER A 121 -3.28 17.00 -21.03
N ARG A 122 -2.07 16.44 -21.10
CA ARG A 122 -1.31 16.07 -19.89
C ARG A 122 -0.79 17.33 -19.20
N ARG A 123 -0.56 17.25 -17.89
CA ARG A 123 0.21 18.26 -17.15
C ARG A 123 1.57 18.43 -17.83
N THR A 124 1.76 19.60 -18.40
CA THR A 124 2.97 20.01 -19.12
C THR A 124 3.31 21.43 -18.72
N LYS A 125 4.47 21.92 -19.15
CA LYS A 125 4.87 23.30 -18.88
C LYS A 125 3.77 24.27 -19.35
N ASN A 126 3.39 25.22 -18.48
CA ASN A 126 2.32 26.22 -18.68
C ASN A 126 0.88 25.69 -18.62
N VAL A 127 0.66 24.50 -18.06
CA VAL A 127 -0.69 24.00 -17.73
C VAL A 127 -0.88 24.08 -16.22
N THR A 128 -1.98 24.69 -15.78
CA THR A 128 -2.32 24.81 -14.35
C THR A 128 -3.56 24.00 -14.01
N ASP A 129 -3.61 23.48 -12.79
CA ASP A 129 -4.82 22.87 -12.25
C ASP A 129 -5.82 23.95 -11.84
N THR A 130 -7.08 23.79 -12.24
CA THR A 130 -8.19 24.69 -11.86
C THR A 130 -9.38 23.88 -11.38
N GLY A 131 -10.37 24.56 -10.81
CA GLY A 131 -11.57 23.93 -10.25
C GLY A 131 -11.37 23.35 -8.85
N HIS A 132 -12.42 22.75 -8.30
CA HIS A 132 -12.62 22.62 -6.85
C HIS A 132 -12.82 21.16 -6.39
N PHE A 133 -13.48 20.33 -7.21
CA PHE A 133 -13.82 18.96 -6.81
C PHE A 133 -13.63 17.93 -7.92
N VAL A 134 -13.50 16.67 -7.53
CA VAL A 134 -13.39 15.49 -8.40
C VAL A 134 -14.52 14.51 -8.06
N GLN A 135 -15.02 13.77 -9.04
CA GLN A 135 -16.01 12.71 -8.83
C GLN A 135 -15.45 11.36 -9.26
N ARG A 136 -15.53 10.38 -8.35
CA ARG A 136 -15.19 8.97 -8.55
C ARG A 136 -16.28 8.13 -7.89
N ILE A 137 -17.51 8.30 -8.39
CA ILE A 137 -18.72 7.71 -7.82
C ILE A 137 -19.12 6.48 -8.65
N PRO A 138 -19.19 5.28 -8.05
CA PRO A 138 -19.53 4.06 -8.78
C PRO A 138 -21.02 4.02 -9.17
N ARG A 139 -21.37 3.12 -10.10
CA ARG A 139 -22.77 2.77 -10.38
C ARG A 139 -23.36 2.01 -9.20
N ILE A 140 -24.58 2.36 -8.78
CA ILE A 140 -25.34 1.64 -7.73
C ILE A 140 -26.80 1.59 -8.17
N GLY A 141 -27.33 0.40 -8.47
CA GLY A 141 -28.70 0.26 -9.00
C GLY A 141 -28.93 1.14 -10.23
N GLU A 142 -29.92 2.03 -10.16
CA GLU A 142 -30.25 3.00 -11.22
C GLU A 142 -29.31 4.22 -11.26
N PHE A 143 -28.53 4.47 -10.20
CA PHE A 143 -27.62 5.61 -10.16
C PHE A 143 -26.41 5.38 -11.08
N THR A 144 -26.19 6.32 -11.99
CA THR A 144 -25.12 6.24 -12.99
C THR A 144 -23.74 6.48 -12.41
N GLU A 145 -22.73 5.80 -12.95
CA GLU A 145 -21.34 6.07 -12.60
C GLU A 145 -20.92 7.49 -13.00
N ARG A 146 -20.07 8.11 -12.18
CA ARG A 146 -19.43 9.40 -12.46
C ARG A 146 -17.93 9.34 -12.20
N ILE A 147 -17.15 9.37 -13.27
CA ILE A 147 -15.69 9.49 -13.24
C ILE A 147 -15.33 10.81 -13.93
N GLU A 148 -15.40 11.90 -13.17
CA GLU A 148 -15.28 13.27 -13.70
C GLU A 148 -14.17 14.03 -12.97
N GLY A 149 -13.48 14.92 -13.69
CA GLY A 149 -12.34 15.68 -13.19
C GLY A 149 -11.01 14.92 -13.30
N VAL A 150 -9.93 15.67 -13.53
CA VAL A 150 -8.59 15.11 -13.77
C VAL A 150 -7.98 14.52 -12.49
N ASP A 151 -7.10 13.52 -12.63
CA ASP A 151 -6.31 12.97 -11.50
C ASP A 151 -5.41 14.05 -10.91
N GLN A 152 -5.13 14.07 -9.61
CA GLN A 152 -4.59 15.24 -8.90
C GLN A 152 -3.13 15.11 -8.46
N GLY A 153 -2.56 13.91 -8.50
CA GLY A 153 -1.18 13.64 -8.08
C GLY A 153 -0.96 12.16 -7.80
N VAL A 154 0.23 11.78 -7.36
CA VAL A 154 0.53 10.41 -6.92
C VAL A 154 0.06 10.16 -5.49
N PHE A 155 -0.02 8.89 -5.09
CA PHE A 155 -0.29 8.52 -3.70
C PHE A 155 0.89 8.94 -2.81
N ALA A 156 0.66 9.72 -1.76
CA ALA A 156 1.75 10.36 -1.02
C ALA A 156 2.80 9.39 -0.44
N PRO A 157 2.46 8.20 0.10
CA PRO A 157 3.46 7.24 0.53
C PRO A 157 4.39 6.71 -0.58
N GLU A 158 3.98 6.79 -1.85
CA GLU A 158 4.80 6.35 -2.99
C GLU A 158 5.81 7.41 -3.45
N TYR A 159 5.79 8.60 -2.85
CA TYR A 159 6.67 9.71 -3.19
C TYR A 159 8.13 9.39 -2.92
N ALA A 160 8.97 9.79 -3.85
CA ALA A 160 10.42 9.79 -3.71
C ALA A 160 10.95 10.97 -4.53
N ASP A 161 11.84 11.77 -3.95
CA ASP A 161 12.53 12.80 -4.73
C ASP A 161 13.36 12.19 -5.86
N GLN A 162 13.80 13.04 -6.80
CA GLN A 162 14.50 12.58 -7.99
C GLN A 162 15.79 11.81 -7.67
N THR A 163 16.54 12.22 -6.66
CA THR A 163 17.81 11.59 -6.25
C THR A 163 17.53 10.23 -5.64
N THR A 164 16.59 10.17 -4.71
CA THR A 164 16.14 8.95 -4.05
C THR A 164 15.63 7.93 -5.08
N ASN A 165 14.77 8.35 -6.01
CA ASN A 165 14.24 7.47 -7.06
C ASN A 165 15.36 6.95 -7.99
N TYR A 166 16.30 7.82 -8.36
CA TYR A 166 17.47 7.43 -9.16
C TYR A 166 18.35 6.39 -8.44
N LEU A 167 18.66 6.61 -7.17
CA LEU A 167 19.46 5.68 -6.37
C LEU A 167 18.76 4.33 -6.19
N SER A 168 17.45 4.31 -5.98
CA SER A 168 16.66 3.07 -5.96
C SER A 168 16.77 2.32 -7.30
N GLN A 169 16.70 3.02 -8.44
CA GLN A 169 16.90 2.40 -9.75
C GLN A 169 18.33 1.87 -9.92
N CYS A 170 19.35 2.55 -9.39
CA CYS A 170 20.73 2.05 -9.38
C CYS A 170 20.87 0.76 -8.57
N VAL A 171 20.26 0.67 -7.39
CA VAL A 171 20.24 -0.55 -6.56
C VAL A 171 19.60 -1.70 -7.33
N LEU A 172 18.42 -1.48 -7.91
CA LEU A 172 17.71 -2.49 -8.69
C LEU A 172 18.50 -2.92 -9.92
N ALA A 173 19.17 -1.98 -10.61
CA ALA A 173 20.03 -2.28 -11.74
C ALA A 173 21.23 -3.15 -11.33
N TRP A 174 21.85 -2.85 -10.19
CA TRP A 174 22.91 -3.66 -9.63
C TRP A 174 22.42 -5.07 -9.27
N LEU A 175 21.21 -5.20 -8.70
CA LEU A 175 20.61 -6.50 -8.39
C LEU A 175 20.31 -7.35 -9.64
N ILE A 176 19.95 -6.75 -10.78
CA ILE A 176 19.79 -7.48 -12.07
C ILE A 176 21.09 -8.17 -12.47
N VAL A 177 22.24 -7.56 -12.19
CA VAL A 177 23.56 -8.15 -12.52
C VAL A 177 23.87 -9.35 -11.64
N HIS A 178 23.28 -9.41 -10.44
CA HIS A 178 23.51 -10.50 -9.48
C HIS A 178 22.43 -11.59 -9.55
N THR A 179 21.49 -11.57 -10.50
CA THR A 179 20.56 -12.70 -10.69
C THR A 179 21.25 -13.91 -11.31
N VAL A 180 20.73 -15.11 -11.03
CA VAL A 180 21.20 -16.36 -11.66
C VAL A 180 21.01 -16.30 -13.18
N GLY A 181 22.07 -16.58 -13.94
CA GLY A 181 22.03 -16.53 -15.41
C GLY A 181 21.95 -15.11 -15.98
N SER A 182 22.36 -14.08 -15.21
CA SER A 182 22.46 -12.72 -15.73
C SER A 182 23.41 -12.66 -16.94
N PRO A 183 23.06 -11.95 -18.03
CA PRO A 183 23.96 -11.76 -19.17
C PRO A 183 25.05 -10.72 -18.89
N TYR A 184 25.03 -10.12 -17.70
CA TYR A 184 25.99 -9.11 -17.27
C TYR A 184 27.03 -9.71 -16.34
N VAL A 185 28.24 -9.16 -16.40
CA VAL A 185 29.31 -9.46 -15.44
C VAL A 185 29.57 -8.25 -14.54
N THR A 186 30.00 -8.49 -13.30
CA THR A 186 30.22 -7.43 -12.30
C THR A 186 31.24 -6.37 -12.75
N THR A 187 32.20 -6.73 -13.61
CA THR A 187 33.17 -5.78 -14.16
C THR A 187 32.52 -4.72 -15.08
N GLN A 188 31.37 -5.01 -15.68
CA GLN A 188 30.62 -4.07 -16.52
C GLN A 188 29.83 -3.04 -15.69
N THR A 189 29.67 -3.26 -14.39
CA THR A 189 28.88 -2.41 -13.49
C THR A 189 29.69 -1.64 -12.46
N LYS A 190 31.01 -1.51 -12.66
CA LYS A 190 31.90 -0.70 -11.80
C LYS A 190 31.40 0.74 -11.56
N HIS A 191 30.80 1.35 -12.58
CA HIS A 191 30.21 2.69 -12.45
C HIS A 191 28.99 2.70 -11.51
N LEU A 192 28.10 1.70 -11.59
CA LEU A 192 26.99 1.54 -10.64
C LEU A 192 27.53 1.29 -9.23
N GLN A 193 28.55 0.44 -9.10
CA GLN A 193 29.16 0.18 -7.80
C GLN A 193 29.77 1.44 -7.19
N ALA A 194 30.45 2.28 -7.98
CA ALA A 194 31.00 3.53 -7.50
C ALA A 194 29.89 4.49 -7.00
N ILE A 195 28.79 4.63 -7.75
CA ILE A 195 27.63 5.44 -7.35
C ILE A 195 27.05 4.91 -6.03
N LEU A 196 26.80 3.61 -5.94
CA LEU A 196 26.19 3.01 -4.75
C LEU A 196 27.12 3.11 -3.53
N ALA A 197 28.42 2.84 -3.69
CA ALA A 197 29.40 2.97 -2.62
C ALA A 197 29.51 4.40 -2.09
N GLN A 198 29.55 5.40 -2.99
CA GLN A 198 29.60 6.82 -2.60
C GLN A 198 28.37 7.25 -1.77
N ASN A 199 27.23 6.58 -1.99
CA ASN A 199 25.98 6.85 -1.27
C ASN A 199 25.74 5.88 -0.09
N GLY A 200 26.75 5.09 0.30
CA GLY A 200 26.61 4.12 1.42
C GLY A 200 25.65 2.96 1.14
N LEU A 201 25.36 2.68 -0.14
CA LEU A 201 24.45 1.64 -0.62
C LEU A 201 25.19 0.37 -1.07
N LEU A 202 26.47 0.23 -0.74
CA LEU A 202 27.22 -1.02 -0.84
C LEU A 202 27.94 -1.26 0.49
N GLY A 203 27.19 -1.68 1.50
CA GLY A 203 27.76 -2.29 2.70
C GLY A 203 27.85 -3.80 2.50
N ASP A 204 29.02 -4.39 2.72
CA ASP A 204 29.33 -5.79 2.36
C ASP A 204 28.37 -6.83 2.96
N THR A 205 27.65 -6.49 4.03
CA THR A 205 26.73 -7.42 4.71
C THR A 205 25.27 -6.95 4.76
N SER A 206 24.93 -5.73 4.35
CA SER A 206 23.58 -5.19 4.58
C SER A 206 22.50 -5.88 3.75
N TYR A 207 22.79 -6.22 2.49
CA TYR A 207 21.83 -6.89 1.61
C TYR A 207 21.70 -8.40 1.90
N GLU A 208 22.79 -9.03 2.33
CA GLU A 208 22.78 -10.42 2.84
C GLU A 208 21.98 -10.50 4.14
N TYR A 209 22.20 -9.56 5.07
CA TYR A 209 21.42 -9.46 6.31
C TYR A 209 19.92 -9.31 6.04
N LYS A 210 19.56 -8.51 5.04
CA LYS A 210 18.16 -8.29 4.61
C LYS A 210 17.57 -9.44 3.78
N GLY A 211 18.37 -10.46 3.43
CA GLY A 211 17.94 -11.57 2.56
C GLY A 211 17.71 -11.18 1.10
N VAL A 212 18.13 -9.98 0.68
CA VAL A 212 18.08 -9.50 -0.70
C VAL A 212 19.17 -10.16 -1.55
N MET A 213 20.26 -10.57 -0.90
CA MET A 213 21.31 -11.38 -1.50
C MET A 213 21.59 -12.63 -0.67
N ARG A 214 22.04 -13.67 -1.36
CA ARG A 214 22.60 -14.91 -0.80
C ARG A 214 23.76 -15.40 -1.64
N HIS A 215 24.91 -15.57 -0.99
CA HIS A 215 26.14 -16.04 -1.65
C HIS A 215 26.54 -15.17 -2.86
N GLY A 216 26.33 -13.85 -2.75
CA GLY A 216 26.65 -12.92 -3.85
C GLY A 216 25.62 -12.92 -4.99
N LEU A 217 24.49 -13.63 -4.85
CA LEU A 217 23.42 -13.65 -5.85
C LEU A 217 22.15 -13.03 -5.29
N CYS A 218 21.36 -12.40 -6.16
CA CYS A 218 20.08 -11.80 -5.79
C CYS A 218 19.07 -12.88 -5.41
N SER A 219 18.39 -12.68 -4.28
CA SER A 219 17.33 -13.55 -3.76
C SER A 219 16.07 -12.78 -3.45
N CYS A 220 14.93 -13.48 -3.46
CA CYS A 220 13.69 -12.90 -2.97
C CYS A 220 13.82 -12.68 -1.44
N PRO A 221 13.57 -11.46 -0.92
CA PRO A 221 13.74 -11.17 0.51
C PRO A 221 12.79 -11.96 1.42
N LEU A 222 11.65 -12.42 0.88
CA LEU A 222 10.67 -13.17 1.64
C LEU A 222 10.98 -14.67 1.65
N CYS A 223 11.01 -15.34 0.50
CA CYS A 223 11.21 -16.80 0.45
C CYS A 223 12.67 -17.24 0.35
N LEU A 224 13.63 -16.31 0.26
CA LEU A 224 15.08 -16.55 0.19
C LEU A 224 15.55 -17.40 -1.00
N ARG A 225 14.66 -17.70 -1.96
CA ARG A 225 15.00 -18.38 -3.22
C ARG A 225 15.77 -17.41 -4.12
N LEU A 226 16.84 -17.92 -4.73
CA LEU A 226 17.63 -17.17 -5.71
C LEU A 226 16.76 -16.79 -6.91
N LEU A 227 16.91 -15.56 -7.39
CA LEU A 227 16.16 -15.06 -8.53
C LEU A 227 16.93 -15.33 -9.82
N SER A 228 16.26 -15.92 -10.81
CA SER A 228 16.82 -16.05 -12.15
C SER A 228 16.59 -14.77 -12.97
N TYR A 229 17.50 -14.50 -13.89
CA TYR A 229 17.37 -13.38 -14.82
C TYR A 229 16.14 -13.52 -15.72
N GLU A 230 15.73 -14.74 -16.06
CA GLU A 230 14.56 -15.00 -16.88
C GLU A 230 13.26 -14.55 -16.18
N GLU A 231 13.12 -14.83 -14.89
CA GLU A 231 11.94 -14.48 -14.08
C GLU A 231 11.70 -12.96 -13.98
N LEU A 232 12.73 -12.13 -14.20
CA LEU A 232 12.56 -10.68 -14.31
C LEU A 232 11.67 -10.28 -15.48
N HIS A 233 11.60 -11.10 -16.53
CA HIS A 233 10.92 -10.76 -17.80
C HIS A 233 9.78 -11.71 -18.14
N LYS A 234 9.73 -12.88 -17.51
CA LYS A 234 8.64 -13.84 -17.67
C LYS A 234 7.38 -13.36 -16.94
N MET A 235 6.24 -13.45 -17.61
CA MET A 235 4.93 -13.08 -17.04
C MET A 235 4.48 -14.16 -16.05
N VAL A 236 3.73 -13.76 -15.02
CA VAL A 236 3.06 -14.71 -14.13
C VAL A 236 2.04 -15.51 -14.95
N SER A 237 2.09 -16.83 -14.85
CA SER A 237 1.04 -17.73 -15.35
C SER A 237 0.13 -18.07 -14.17
N PHE A 238 -1.13 -17.63 -14.22
CA PHE A 238 -2.08 -17.86 -13.13
C PHE A 238 -2.65 -19.29 -13.11
N ASN A 239 -2.23 -20.15 -14.03
CA ASN A 239 -2.73 -21.52 -14.15
C ASN A 239 -1.92 -22.54 -13.34
N GLU A 240 -0.75 -22.18 -12.80
CA GLU A 240 0.20 -23.15 -12.21
C GLU A 240 0.60 -22.87 -10.76
N ASP A 241 0.29 -21.68 -10.23
CA ASP A 241 0.60 -21.34 -8.85
C ASP A 241 -0.67 -21.44 -7.99
N SER A 242 -0.52 -21.92 -6.74
CA SER A 242 -1.49 -21.82 -5.64
C SER A 242 -1.72 -20.35 -5.24
N VAL A 243 -2.19 -19.55 -6.19
CA VAL A 243 -2.60 -18.15 -6.06
C VAL A 243 -3.99 -18.05 -5.40
N SER A 244 -4.72 -19.18 -5.32
CA SER A 244 -6.13 -19.20 -4.94
C SER A 244 -6.44 -19.21 -3.44
N ASP A 245 -5.47 -19.38 -2.54
CA ASP A 245 -5.86 -19.66 -1.15
C ASP A 245 -5.99 -18.41 -0.27
N ASN A 246 -5.40 -17.27 -0.62
CA ASN A 246 -5.33 -16.10 0.28
C ASN A 246 -5.26 -14.72 -0.39
N ALA A 247 -5.39 -14.62 -1.72
CA ALA A 247 -5.45 -13.33 -2.39
C ALA A 247 -6.92 -12.94 -2.61
N ALA A 248 -7.31 -11.72 -2.24
CA ALA A 248 -8.59 -11.17 -2.67
C ALA A 248 -8.70 -11.28 -4.19
N ASP A 249 -9.86 -11.72 -4.69
CA ASP A 249 -10.13 -11.95 -6.12
C ASP A 249 -9.47 -10.87 -6.98
N GLN A 250 -8.41 -11.27 -7.68
CA GLN A 250 -7.76 -10.38 -8.64
C GLN A 250 -8.61 -10.37 -9.90
N VAL A 251 -9.24 -9.21 -10.17
CA VAL A 251 -10.06 -8.98 -11.36
C VAL A 251 -9.30 -9.38 -12.63
N GLU A 252 -9.94 -10.19 -13.46
CA GLU A 252 -9.42 -10.65 -14.74
C GLU A 252 -8.95 -9.46 -15.60
N GLY A 253 -7.66 -9.45 -15.98
CA GLY A 253 -7.03 -8.36 -16.73
C GLY A 253 -6.30 -7.28 -15.90
N ALA A 254 -6.27 -7.37 -14.56
CA ALA A 254 -5.78 -6.28 -13.71
C ALA A 254 -4.24 -6.15 -13.59
N THR A 255 -3.43 -7.20 -13.81
CA THR A 255 -1.97 -7.05 -13.69
C THR A 255 -1.19 -7.94 -14.67
N ARG A 256 -0.66 -7.33 -15.72
CA ARG A 256 0.47 -7.86 -16.49
C ARG A 256 1.76 -7.73 -15.66
N SER A 257 1.86 -8.50 -14.59
CA SER A 257 3.05 -8.56 -13.73
C SER A 257 4.00 -9.66 -14.21
N THR A 258 5.30 -9.37 -14.12
CA THR A 258 6.34 -10.40 -14.26
C THR A 258 6.46 -11.20 -12.97
N ILE A 259 7.01 -12.42 -13.05
CA ILE A 259 7.23 -13.32 -11.89
C ILE A 259 8.01 -12.60 -10.79
N VAL A 260 9.02 -11.81 -11.16
CA VAL A 260 9.77 -10.95 -10.25
C VAL A 260 9.43 -9.49 -10.48
N ASN A 261 9.10 -8.73 -9.43
CA ASN A 261 8.77 -7.30 -9.49
C ASN A 261 9.46 -6.50 -8.36
N LEU A 262 9.28 -5.17 -8.38
CA LEU A 262 9.78 -4.27 -7.33
C LEU A 262 9.20 -4.68 -5.98
N PHE A 263 10.07 -4.90 -5.01
CA PHE A 263 9.75 -5.32 -3.66
C PHE A 263 10.25 -4.26 -2.68
N HIS A 264 9.38 -3.81 -1.78
CA HIS A 264 9.75 -2.92 -0.69
C HIS A 264 9.89 -3.75 0.60
N LEU A 265 11.04 -3.63 1.27
CA LEU A 265 11.28 -4.31 2.54
C LEU A 265 10.50 -3.67 3.68
N GLU A 266 10.34 -2.35 3.63
CA GLU A 266 9.50 -1.58 4.53
C GLU A 266 8.24 -1.14 3.78
N PRO A 267 7.05 -1.19 4.41
CA PRO A 267 5.84 -0.73 3.75
C PRO A 267 5.87 0.79 3.56
N LEU A 268 5.32 1.26 2.44
CA LEU A 268 5.18 2.68 2.17
C LEU A 268 3.90 3.19 2.86
N VAL A 269 4.08 3.90 3.97
CA VAL A 269 3.00 4.40 4.85
C VAL A 269 3.06 5.92 5.01
N TYR A 270 2.06 6.51 5.66
CA TYR A 270 1.97 7.98 5.79
C TYR A 270 2.86 8.54 6.89
N ASP A 271 2.90 7.85 8.02
CA ASP A 271 3.67 8.20 9.21
C ASP A 271 5.18 8.15 8.98
N ARG A 272 5.63 7.47 7.92
CA ARG A 272 7.03 7.41 7.51
C ARG A 272 7.14 7.38 5.99
N ILE A 273 7.64 8.46 5.40
CA ILE A 273 7.92 8.53 3.96
C ILE A 273 9.26 7.80 3.73
N ASP A 274 9.19 6.47 3.74
CA ASP A 274 10.34 5.57 3.77
C ASP A 274 10.70 5.03 2.38
N HIS A 275 10.59 5.86 1.33
CA HIS A 275 11.18 5.46 0.06
C HIS A 275 12.71 5.52 0.16
N VAL A 276 13.31 4.47 0.69
CA VAL A 276 14.74 4.39 0.98
C VAL A 276 15.39 3.43 -0.03
N PRO A 277 16.45 3.84 -0.76
CA PRO A 277 17.12 2.99 -1.73
C PRO A 277 17.64 1.67 -1.15
N ALA A 278 18.05 1.67 0.13
CA ALA A 278 18.48 0.47 0.83
C ALA A 278 17.33 -0.53 1.13
N ASN A 279 16.06 -0.12 0.96
CA ASN A 279 14.87 -0.92 1.25
C ASN A 279 14.12 -1.37 0.00
N VAL A 280 14.67 -1.12 -1.20
CA VAL A 280 14.14 -1.68 -2.45
C VAL A 280 14.91 -2.92 -2.88
N ALA A 281 14.20 -3.88 -3.45
CA ALA A 281 14.75 -5.13 -3.95
C ALA A 281 13.94 -5.66 -5.14
N TRP A 282 14.44 -6.73 -5.76
CA TRP A 282 13.62 -7.60 -6.58
C TRP A 282 13.04 -8.71 -5.72
N GLY A 283 11.78 -9.08 -5.94
CA GLY A 283 11.14 -10.20 -5.23
C GLY A 283 10.03 -10.84 -6.06
N HIS A 284 9.61 -12.04 -5.69
CA HIS A 284 8.51 -12.72 -6.37
C HIS A 284 7.20 -11.95 -6.18
N HIS A 285 6.42 -11.86 -7.25
CA HIS A 285 5.11 -11.24 -7.24
C HIS A 285 4.19 -11.87 -6.17
N SER A 286 4.15 -13.21 -6.10
CA SER A 286 3.36 -13.95 -5.11
C SER A 286 3.77 -13.63 -3.66
N CYS A 287 5.08 -13.55 -3.39
CA CYS A 287 5.61 -13.13 -2.10
C CYS A 287 5.21 -11.70 -1.73
N ASN A 288 5.33 -10.77 -2.68
CA ASN A 288 4.99 -9.36 -2.48
C ASN A 288 3.49 -9.20 -2.17
N SER A 289 2.64 -9.90 -2.93
CA SER A 289 1.18 -9.93 -2.71
C SER A 289 0.79 -10.50 -1.34
N ARG A 290 1.43 -11.58 -0.90
CA ARG A 290 1.18 -12.21 0.42
C ARG A 290 1.68 -11.34 1.60
N LEU A 291 2.79 -10.62 1.43
CA LEU A 291 3.31 -9.72 2.45
C LEU A 291 2.36 -8.53 2.70
N GLY A 292 1.80 -7.97 1.61
CA GLY A 292 0.83 -6.89 1.67
C GLY A 292 1.44 -5.55 2.10
N GLN A 293 1.05 -5.05 3.26
CA GLN A 293 1.53 -3.78 3.86
C GLN A 293 2.37 -3.99 5.11
N ARG A 294 2.94 -5.19 5.27
CA ARG A 294 3.80 -5.53 6.42
C ARG A 294 5.26 -5.34 6.09
N ARG A 295 6.06 -5.16 7.13
CA ARG A 295 7.51 -5.17 7.06
C ARG A 295 8.04 -6.56 6.72
N CYS A 296 8.95 -6.64 5.77
CA CYS A 296 9.67 -7.85 5.41
C CYS A 296 10.86 -8.06 6.36
N ARG A 297 10.60 -8.53 7.59
CA ARG A 297 11.66 -8.86 8.55
C ARG A 297 12.53 -9.98 8.03
N SER A 298 13.84 -9.82 8.05
CA SER A 298 14.74 -10.84 7.48
C SER A 298 14.88 -12.04 8.43
N LEU A 299 15.26 -13.21 7.89
CA LEU A 299 15.54 -14.36 8.76
C LEU A 299 16.64 -14.04 9.78
N ARG A 300 17.68 -13.30 9.36
CA ARG A 300 18.78 -12.95 10.25
C ARG A 300 18.35 -12.03 11.38
N GLU A 301 17.49 -11.04 11.08
CA GLU A 301 16.86 -10.19 12.09
C GLU A 301 16.10 -11.03 13.12
N LEU A 302 15.27 -11.98 12.68
CA LEU A 302 14.52 -12.83 13.62
C LEU A 302 15.42 -13.77 14.43
N MET A 303 16.52 -14.25 13.85
CA MET A 303 17.51 -15.05 14.57
C MET A 303 18.19 -14.25 15.68
N ASP A 304 18.53 -12.98 15.42
CA ASP A 304 19.20 -12.10 16.38
C ASP A 304 18.27 -11.71 17.56
N LEU A 305 16.95 -11.77 17.38
CA LEU A 305 15.96 -11.60 18.47
C LEU A 305 15.90 -12.79 19.43
N GLU A 306 16.39 -13.96 19.02
CA GLU A 306 16.38 -15.22 19.78
C GLU A 306 14.98 -15.71 20.23
N LEU A 307 13.91 -15.17 19.65
CA LEU A 307 12.52 -15.60 19.89
C LEU A 307 12.17 -16.83 19.05
N LYS A 308 12.47 -18.03 19.58
CA LYS A 308 12.19 -19.30 18.89
C LYS A 308 10.72 -19.71 19.00
N VAL A 309 10.19 -20.27 17.92
CA VAL A 309 8.88 -20.95 17.92
C VAL A 309 9.11 -22.44 18.09
N GLY A 310 8.38 -23.04 19.04
CA GLY A 310 8.43 -24.47 19.35
C GLY A 310 7.11 -25.17 19.06
N ILE A 311 7.19 -26.39 18.55
CA ILE A 311 6.10 -27.37 18.55
C ILE A 311 6.26 -28.20 19.82
N ILE A 312 5.21 -28.24 20.63
CA ILE A 312 5.17 -29.05 21.85
C ILE A 312 4.60 -30.41 21.47
N THR A 313 5.39 -31.46 21.64
CA THR A 313 4.96 -32.86 21.48
C THR A 313 5.13 -33.60 22.81
N PRO A 314 4.51 -34.79 22.97
CA PRO A 314 4.76 -35.64 24.14
C PRO A 314 6.24 -35.98 24.36
N GLU A 315 7.04 -36.00 23.29
CA GLU A 315 8.47 -36.33 23.29
C GLU A 315 9.37 -35.12 23.60
N GLY A 316 8.84 -33.90 23.60
CA GLY A 316 9.57 -32.69 23.95
C GLY A 316 9.16 -31.44 23.17
N ILE A 317 10.09 -30.48 23.08
CA ILE A 317 9.90 -29.23 22.34
C ILE A 317 10.83 -29.23 21.13
N GLU A 318 10.28 -29.18 19.92
CA GLU A 318 11.03 -29.01 18.68
C GLU A 318 10.89 -27.59 18.15
N SER A 319 12.00 -26.91 17.85
CA SER A 319 11.95 -25.56 17.26
C SER A 319 12.01 -25.61 15.74
N PHE A 320 11.10 -24.90 15.08
CA PHE A 320 11.04 -24.86 13.60
C PHE A 320 11.32 -23.47 13.00
N GLY A 321 11.52 -22.45 13.83
CA GLY A 321 11.76 -21.10 13.34
C GLY A 321 11.85 -20.04 14.43
N TRP A 322 11.84 -18.79 13.97
CA TRP A 322 11.86 -17.58 14.81
C TRP A 322 10.68 -16.69 14.49
N ILE A 323 10.13 -16.05 15.52
CA ILE A 323 9.00 -15.13 15.42
C ILE A 323 9.47 -13.69 15.65
N SER A 324 8.79 -12.74 15.00
CA SER A 324 8.98 -11.32 15.29
C SER A 324 8.40 -10.92 16.64
N ASP A 325 8.94 -9.84 17.20
CA ASP A 325 8.50 -9.24 18.47
C ASP A 325 7.07 -8.67 18.42
N ASP A 326 6.59 -8.30 17.24
CA ASP A 326 5.20 -7.90 16.96
C ASP A 326 4.26 -9.09 16.64
N TYR A 327 4.78 -10.32 16.65
CA TYR A 327 4.05 -11.55 16.32
C TYR A 327 3.43 -11.56 14.91
N GLU A 328 3.87 -10.70 14.00
CA GLU A 328 3.33 -10.64 12.63
C GLU A 328 3.96 -11.67 11.67
N MET A 329 5.16 -12.17 11.96
CA MET A 329 5.92 -13.02 11.04
C MET A 329 6.71 -14.11 11.76
N ILE A 330 6.64 -15.34 11.22
CA ILE A 330 7.53 -16.45 11.59
C ILE A 330 8.36 -16.84 10.36
N ARG A 331 9.64 -17.14 10.56
CA ARG A 331 10.50 -17.71 9.50
C ARG A 331 11.22 -18.97 9.93
N SER A 332 11.28 -19.93 9.00
CA SER A 332 12.11 -21.13 9.16
C SER A 332 13.52 -20.91 8.61
N PRO A 333 14.52 -21.72 9.05
CA PRO A 333 15.86 -21.70 8.48
C PRO A 333 15.90 -21.97 6.96
N LEU A 334 14.88 -22.68 6.45
CA LEU A 334 14.80 -23.11 5.05
C LEU A 334 14.03 -22.12 4.15
N GLY A 335 13.58 -20.98 4.69
CA GLY A 335 12.91 -19.93 3.92
C GLY A 335 11.38 -20.04 3.88
N SER A 336 10.78 -20.94 4.65
CA SER A 336 9.33 -20.92 4.89
C SER A 336 8.96 -19.70 5.70
N VAL A 337 7.83 -19.09 5.38
CA VAL A 337 7.34 -17.88 6.04
C VAL A 337 5.88 -18.06 6.40
N TRP A 338 5.53 -17.71 7.63
CA TRP A 338 4.15 -17.57 8.08
C TRP A 338 3.91 -16.10 8.43
N ILE A 339 2.74 -15.60 8.04
CA ILE A 339 2.34 -14.20 8.24
C ILE A 339 1.00 -14.20 8.94
N ARG A 340 0.88 -13.42 10.01
CA ARG A 340 -0.37 -13.23 10.74
C ARG A 340 -1.40 -12.52 9.86
N ILE A 341 -2.56 -13.14 9.66
CA ILE A 341 -3.61 -12.62 8.77
C ILE A 341 -4.51 -11.62 9.50
N SER A 342 -4.91 -11.92 10.74
CA SER A 342 -5.75 -11.08 11.60
C SER A 342 -5.05 -10.77 12.93
N THR A 343 -5.30 -9.60 13.49
CA THR A 343 -4.99 -9.28 14.88
C THR A 343 -6.10 -9.83 15.77
N ASP A 344 -5.74 -10.60 16.79
CA ASP A 344 -6.70 -11.02 17.84
C ASP A 344 -7.20 -9.75 18.52
N GLY A 345 -8.49 -9.44 18.37
CA GLY A 345 -9.07 -8.20 18.90
C GLY A 345 -10.05 -7.45 18.01
N ASP A 346 -10.39 -7.94 16.81
CA ASP A 346 -11.79 -7.83 16.41
C ASP A 346 -12.51 -8.89 17.27
N LEU A 347 -12.80 -8.54 18.53
CA LEU A 347 -13.86 -9.25 19.24
C LEU A 347 -15.05 -9.11 18.30
N ASP A 348 -15.42 -10.20 17.63
CA ASP A 348 -16.78 -10.35 17.19
C ASP A 348 -17.60 -9.93 18.42
N GLU A 349 -18.28 -8.78 18.35
CA GLU A 349 -19.43 -8.59 19.20
C GLU A 349 -20.23 -9.86 18.93
N LEU A 350 -20.23 -10.80 19.89
CA LEU A 350 -21.10 -11.96 19.83
C LEU A 350 -22.44 -11.40 19.38
N PRO A 351 -23.06 -11.94 18.31
CA PRO A 351 -24.30 -11.39 17.79
C PRO A 351 -25.21 -11.21 19.00
N LYS A 352 -25.65 -9.96 19.22
CA LYS A 352 -26.56 -9.68 20.32
C LYS A 352 -27.72 -10.64 20.14
N SER A 353 -28.22 -11.22 21.21
CA SER A 353 -29.32 -12.21 21.15
C SER A 353 -30.54 -11.70 20.37
N GLU A 354 -30.65 -10.40 20.14
CA GLU A 354 -31.64 -9.71 19.32
C GLU A 354 -31.50 -9.98 17.80
N ASP A 355 -30.34 -10.43 17.30
CA ASP A 355 -30.09 -10.72 15.88
C ASP A 355 -30.36 -12.20 15.51
N ILE A 356 -30.73 -13.05 16.48
CA ILE A 356 -31.20 -14.41 16.23
C ILE A 356 -32.74 -14.39 16.17
N LEU A 357 -33.28 -13.84 15.08
CA LEU A 357 -34.67 -14.12 14.70
C LEU A 357 -34.73 -15.54 14.14
N ILE A 358 -34.90 -16.53 15.01
CA ILE A 358 -35.46 -17.81 14.61
C ILE A 358 -36.97 -17.59 14.52
N GLU A 359 -37.46 -17.38 13.30
CA GLU A 359 -38.84 -17.72 12.98
C GLU A 359 -38.98 -19.23 13.09
N ASP A 360 -39.61 -19.72 14.17
CA ASP A 360 -40.35 -20.98 14.11
C ASP A 360 -41.62 -20.88 14.98
N PRO A 361 -42.82 -21.02 14.39
CA PRO A 361 -44.09 -20.81 15.08
C PRO A 361 -44.65 -22.14 15.58
N ASP A 362 -44.17 -22.64 16.72
CA ASP A 362 -44.93 -23.52 17.61
C ASP A 362 -44.01 -23.96 18.75
N LEU A 363 -44.21 -23.43 19.96
CA LEU A 363 -44.03 -24.16 21.22
C LEU A 363 -44.60 -23.33 22.37
N GLY A 364 -45.48 -23.98 23.12
CA GLY A 364 -46.42 -23.37 24.03
C GLY A 364 -45.82 -22.73 25.29
N THR A 365 -46.66 -21.89 25.87
CA THR A 365 -46.60 -21.28 27.19
C THR A 365 -45.86 -22.10 28.25
N GLY A 366 -44.68 -21.62 28.65
CA GLY A 366 -43.94 -22.02 29.85
C GLY A 366 -43.10 -20.82 30.32
N THR A 367 -43.43 -20.31 31.50
CA THR A 367 -43.04 -19.00 32.06
C THR A 367 -41.54 -18.85 32.37
N LEU A 368 -41.01 -17.69 32.02
CA LEU A 368 -39.62 -17.22 32.10
C LEU A 368 -39.15 -16.86 33.54
N LEU A 369 -39.67 -17.53 34.56
CA LEU A 369 -39.49 -17.16 35.98
C LEU A 369 -38.69 -18.18 36.82
N GLU A 370 -38.23 -19.30 36.24
CA GLU A 370 -37.52 -20.35 36.98
C GLU A 370 -36.00 -20.40 36.73
N LEU A 371 -35.46 -19.52 35.89
CA LEU A 371 -34.02 -19.48 35.56
C LEU A 371 -33.22 -18.44 36.37
N GLU A 372 -33.87 -17.49 37.05
CA GLU A 372 -33.19 -16.50 37.89
C GLU A 372 -32.92 -17.01 39.32
N GLU A 373 -33.70 -17.97 39.84
CA GLU A 373 -33.48 -18.52 41.20
C GLU A 373 -32.36 -19.58 41.26
N GLN A 374 -32.00 -20.24 40.17
CA GLN A 374 -30.93 -21.26 40.17
C GLN A 374 -29.51 -20.71 40.01
N LEU A 375 -29.36 -19.41 39.71
CA LEU A 375 -28.07 -18.74 39.59
C LEU A 375 -27.62 -18.04 40.89
N ALA A 376 -28.51 -17.85 41.86
CA ALA A 376 -28.16 -17.22 43.15
C ALA A 376 -27.64 -18.22 44.21
N GLU A 377 -27.90 -19.52 44.08
CA GLU A 377 -27.46 -20.53 45.07
C GLU A 377 -26.11 -21.21 44.76
N LYS A 378 -25.43 -20.83 43.67
CA LYS A 378 -24.08 -21.37 43.33
C LYS A 378 -22.90 -20.43 43.63
N GLU A 379 -23.15 -19.30 44.28
CA GLU A 379 -22.08 -18.39 44.75
C GLU A 379 -21.87 -18.41 46.30
N GLN A 380 -22.37 -19.43 47.01
CA GLN A 380 -22.09 -19.61 48.45
C GLN A 380 -21.67 -21.03 48.91
N GLU A 381 -21.09 -21.84 48.02
CA GLU A 381 -20.22 -22.98 48.38
C GLU A 381 -18.98 -22.98 47.48
#